data_AF-A0A1I7EQ87-F1
#
_entry.id   AF-A0A1I7EQ87-F1
#
_cell.length_a   1.000
_cell.length_b   1.000
_cell.length_c   1.000
_cell.angle_alpha   90.00
_cell.angle_beta   90.00
_cell.angle_gamma   90.00
#
_symmetry.space_group_name_H-M   'P 1'
#
loop_
_entity.id
_entity.type
_entity.pdbx_description
1 polymer ?
#
loop_
_entity_poly.entity_id
_entity_poly.type
_entity_poly.pdbx_seq_one_letter_code
_entity_poly.pdbx_strand_id
1 'polypeptide(L)' 'MHTVGAIIDPFPSRKAHRATRMASHDYLKKTLTARVYDVARETELERAPNLSARLRNPVYL' A
#
# COMPACT_ATOMS: atom_id res chain seq x y z
N MET A 1 -26.22 37.92 -6.96
CA MET A 1 -25.55 38.61 -5.84
C MET A 1 -24.89 37.55 -4.98
N HIS A 2 -23.58 37.70 -4.81
CA HIS A 2 -22.58 36.81 -4.20
C HIS A 2 -23.01 35.99 -2.96
N THR A 3 -22.46 34.78 -2.81
CA THR A 3 -21.69 34.35 -1.62
C THR A 3 -20.99 33.03 -1.99
N VAL A 4 -19.72 33.07 -2.42
CA VAL A 4 -18.49 32.91 -1.61
C VAL A 4 -18.28 31.45 -1.20
N GLY A 5 -17.14 30.91 -1.61
CA GLY A 5 -16.81 29.49 -1.60
C GLY A 5 -16.84 28.84 -0.23
N ALA A 6 -17.49 27.69 -0.17
CA ALA A 6 -17.11 26.65 0.77
C ALA A 6 -15.77 26.08 0.27
N ILE A 7 -14.69 26.58 0.86
CA ILE A 7 -13.37 25.97 0.81
C ILE A 7 -13.57 24.52 1.27
N ILE A 8 -13.56 23.60 0.31
CA ILE A 8 -13.55 22.16 0.57
C ILE A 8 -12.19 21.92 1.21
N ASP A 9 -12.14 21.73 2.52
CA ASP A 9 -10.90 21.33 3.21
C ASP A 9 -10.43 20.00 2.60
N PRO A 10 -9.31 19.96 1.85
CA PRO A 10 -8.94 18.76 1.09
C PRO A 10 -8.27 17.69 1.97
N PHE A 11 -8.19 17.93 3.29
CA PHE A 11 -7.42 17.10 4.20
C PHE A 11 -8.30 16.46 5.27
N PRO A 12 -8.40 15.11 5.30
CA PRO A 12 -9.18 14.44 6.31
C PRO A 12 -8.62 14.72 7.72
N SER A 13 -9.51 14.94 8.68
CA SER A 13 -9.15 15.24 10.08
C SER A 13 -8.13 14.22 10.63
N ARG A 14 -7.18 14.68 11.45
CA ARG A 14 -6.15 13.82 12.09
C ARG A 14 -6.72 12.58 12.80
N LYS A 15 -7.98 12.64 13.25
CA LYS A 15 -8.68 11.48 13.83
C LYS A 15 -8.88 10.35 12.81
N ALA A 16 -9.21 10.68 11.55
CA ALA A 16 -9.40 9.69 10.47
C ALA A 16 -8.09 8.98 10.14
N HIS A 17 -6.98 9.72 10.02
CA HIS A 17 -5.65 9.16 9.82
C HIS A 17 -5.24 8.19 10.94
N ARG A 18 -5.57 8.51 12.20
CA ARG A 18 -5.30 7.64 13.33
C ARG A 18 -6.09 6.34 13.27
N ALA A 19 -7.35 6.37 12.85
CA ALA A 19 -8.18 5.17 12.69
C ALA A 19 -7.63 4.26 11.58
N THR A 20 -7.23 4.80 10.43
CA THR A 20 -6.56 4.03 9.36
C THR A 20 -5.28 3.38 9.85
N ARG A 21 -4.48 4.11 10.64
CA ARG A 21 -3.25 3.56 11.22
C ARG A 21 -3.55 2.43 12.19
N MET A 22 -4.58 2.52 13.03
CA MET A 22 -4.95 1.41 13.92
C MET A 22 -5.35 0.16 13.12
N ALA A 23 -6.15 0.33 12.07
CA ALA A 23 -6.50 -0.78 11.17
C ALA A 23 -5.28 -1.40 10.48
N SER A 24 -4.28 -0.61 10.06
CA SER A 24 -3.05 -1.14 9.43
C SER A 24 -2.22 -2.02 10.39
N HIS A 25 -2.24 -1.73 11.70
CA HIS A 25 -1.56 -2.56 12.69
C HIS A 25 -2.24 -3.94 12.83
N ASP A 26 -3.57 -3.99 12.76
CA ASP A 26 -4.31 -5.26 12.81
C ASP A 26 -4.07 -6.11 11.57
N TYR A 27 -3.97 -5.50 10.37
CA TYR A 27 -3.59 -6.20 9.15
C TYR A 27 -2.16 -6.74 9.21
N LEU A 28 -1.20 -5.95 9.71
CA LEU A 28 0.17 -6.43 9.88
C LEU A 28 0.24 -7.66 10.78
N LYS A 29 -0.47 -7.62 11.93
CA LYS A 29 -0.55 -8.77 12.85
C LYS A 29 -1.15 -9.99 12.16
N LYS A 30 -2.22 -9.82 11.36
CA LYS A 30 -2.83 -10.91 10.60
C LYS A 30 -1.87 -11.48 9.55
N THR A 31 -1.18 -10.65 8.77
CA THR A 31 -0.23 -11.11 7.74
C THR A 31 0.91 -11.93 8.35
N LEU A 32 1.48 -11.48 9.47
CA LEU A 32 2.63 -12.15 10.09
C LEU A 32 2.26 -13.44 10.84
N THR A 33 1.02 -13.55 11.32
CA THR A 33 0.54 -14.75 12.05
C THR A 33 -0.18 -15.76 11.16
N ALA A 34 -0.43 -15.41 9.89
CA ALA A 34 -1.11 -16.29 8.97
C ALA A 34 -0.25 -17.51 8.65
N ARG A 35 -0.84 -18.71 8.76
CA ARG A 35 -0.18 -19.98 8.42
C ARG A 35 -0.26 -20.26 6.91
N VAL A 36 0.22 -19.31 6.11
CA VAL A 36 0.19 -19.43 4.65
C VAL A 36 1.14 -20.51 4.15
N TYR A 37 2.25 -20.74 4.87
CA TYR A 37 3.26 -21.74 4.51
C TYR A 37 2.82 -23.20 4.68
N ASP A 38 1.68 -23.44 5.34
CA ASP A 38 1.11 -24.78 5.43
C ASP A 38 0.73 -25.31 4.03
N VAL A 39 0.44 -24.41 3.07
CA VAL A 39 0.01 -24.76 1.70
C VAL A 39 0.79 -24.01 0.63
N ALA A 40 1.12 -22.74 0.85
CA ALA A 40 1.86 -21.92 -0.09
C ALA A 40 3.37 -22.04 0.13
N ARG A 41 4.14 -21.97 -0.96
CA ARG A 41 5.60 -21.81 -0.90
C ARG A 41 5.98 -20.43 -1.43
N GLU A 42 7.04 -19.86 -0.87
CA GLU A 42 7.64 -18.65 -1.43
C GLU A 42 8.10 -18.92 -2.87
N THR A 43 7.65 -18.07 -3.79
CA THR A 43 8.06 -18.11 -5.19
C THR A 43 9.32 -17.27 -5.36
N GLU A 44 10.24 -17.73 -6.20
CA GLU A 44 11.44 -16.97 -6.54
C GLU A 44 11.07 -15.64 -7.17
N LEU A 45 11.82 -14.59 -6.82
CA LEU A 45 11.67 -13.27 -7.39
C LEU A 45 12.78 -13.06 -8.43
N GLU A 46 12.47 -13.28 -9.70
CA GLU A 46 13.44 -13.25 -10.80
C GLU A 46 13.58 -11.83 -11.38
N ARG A 47 14.80 -11.41 -11.68
CA ARG A 47 15.01 -10.13 -12.37
C ARG A 47 14.63 -10.23 -13.84
N ALA A 48 13.86 -9.28 -14.36
CA ALA A 48 13.52 -9.19 -15.79
C ALA A 48 14.51 -8.28 -16.53
N PRO A 49 15.58 -8.81 -17.16
CA PRO A 49 16.66 -7.98 -17.71
C PRO A 49 16.21 -7.07 -18.85
N ASN A 50 15.37 -7.57 -19.77
CA ASN A 50 14.92 -6.81 -20.93
C ASN A 50 14.01 -5.64 -20.54
N LEU A 51 13.06 -5.89 -19.63
CA LEU A 51 12.16 -4.83 -19.14
C LEU A 51 12.92 -3.83 -18.26
N SER A 52 13.84 -4.33 -17.42
CA SER A 52 14.68 -3.47 -16.59
C SER A 52 15.54 -2.53 -17.43
N ALA A 53 16.15 -3.05 -18.50
CA ALA A 53 16.97 -2.26 -19.42
C ALA A 53 16.12 -1.21 -20.16
N ARG A 54 14.92 -1.60 -20.62
CA ARG A 54 14.01 -0.70 -21.33
C ARG A 54 13.50 0.44 -20.44
N LEU A 55 13.15 0.15 -19.20
CA LEU A 55 12.64 1.14 -18.25
C LEU A 55 13.74 1.86 -17.46
N ARG A 56 14.99 1.42 -17.60
CA ARG A 56 16.15 1.89 -16.80
C ARG A 56 15.86 1.83 -15.28
N ASN A 57 15.11 0.83 -14.85
CA ASN A 57 14.77 0.57 -13.45
C ASN A 57 14.85 -0.95 -13.21
N PRO A 58 15.37 -1.44 -12.07
CA PRO A 58 15.31 -2.87 -11.76
C PRO A 58 13.85 -3.32 -11.63
N VAL A 59 13.44 -4.22 -12.51
CA VAL A 59 12.12 -4.86 -12.51
C VAL A 59 12.30 -6.34 -12.22
N TYR A 60 11.44 -6.88 -11.37
CA TYR A 60 11.42 -8.26 -10.94
C TYR A 60 10.05 -8.88 -11.22
N LEU A 61 10.02 -10.19 -11.42
CA LEU A 61 8.85 -11.02 -11.73
C LEU A 61 8.77 -12.20 -10.76
#